data_AF-A0A285R9S1-F1
#
_entry.id   AF-A0A285R9S1-F1
#
_cell.length_a   1.000
_cell.length_b   1.000
_cell.length_c   1.000
_cell.angle_alpha   90.00
_cell.angle_beta   90.00
_cell.angle_gamma   90.00
#
_symmetry.space_group_name_H-M   'P 1'
#
loop_
_entity.id
_entity.type
_entity.pdbx_description
1 polymer ?
#
loop_
_entity_poly.entity_id
_entity_poly.type
_entity_poly.pdbx_seq_one_letter_code
_entity_poly.pdbx_strand_id
1 'polypeptide(L)'
;MKKKKIITTSLVVVLTSTLCFSKIEASNVVESSAQKPVISQAYSSTHYYKDVKKTFWAAESIKSFVDQGFIYLKSDGSFKPNSIATREEAACAIARAMGISLESNFQLNAMDVPKTHPYYKEIRKLAELGIIQNNSKFNPKQPLNRAHISKMLANAFDIEVDQKNTKTFKDYSRTFWAKDIIESLADAGVINGTTNSTFSPNKSVSRVQLVELTKRAMEFRGKIENLDVAYDYLAKDYIATTVTSGNWAKEVVSLVNVERQKMGLPTLQNDENLQQLAIIKAQDMIKRKYFEHNSPYYGLPWDMATLFDYEYTSFGENIARNFKSPKEVVTAWMVSEKHRSNILKENYTNIGIGIKKDSNGKYYWVQLFSSK
;
A
#
# COMPACT_ATOMS: atom_id res chain seq x y z
N MET A 1 -4.89 -6.62 26.21
CA MET A 1 -4.67 -6.53 24.75
C MET A 1 -4.68 -7.94 24.16
N LYS A 2 -5.77 -8.34 23.49
CA LYS A 2 -5.83 -9.66 22.84
C LYS A 2 -4.91 -9.63 21.63
N LYS A 3 -3.82 -10.41 21.66
CA LYS A 3 -2.96 -10.68 20.50
C LYS A 3 -3.87 -11.20 19.38
N LYS A 4 -4.17 -10.37 18.37
CA LYS A 4 -4.62 -10.91 17.08
C LYS A 4 -3.49 -11.81 16.62
N LYS A 5 -3.80 -13.10 16.41
CA LYS A 5 -3.00 -13.95 15.52
C LYS A 5 -3.10 -13.29 14.15
N ILE A 6 -2.24 -12.30 13.90
CA ILE A 6 -1.92 -11.88 12.55
C ILE A 6 -1.24 -13.11 11.97
N ILE A 7 -1.89 -13.71 10.99
CA ILE A 7 -1.26 -14.70 10.14
C ILE A 7 -0.26 -13.88 9.31
N THR A 8 0.91 -13.58 9.88
CA THR A 8 2.07 -13.21 9.10
C THR A 8 2.46 -14.47 8.35
N THR A 9 1.82 -14.68 7.19
CA THR A 9 2.43 -15.52 6.17
C THR A 9 3.61 -14.71 5.66
N SER A 10 4.75 -14.85 6.34
CA SER A 10 6.05 -14.51 5.80
C SER A 10 6.31 -15.40 4.59
N LEU A 11 5.70 -15.03 3.47
CA LEU A 11 6.18 -15.34 2.15
C LEU A 11 6.27 -13.99 1.41
N VAL A 12 7.12 -13.12 1.94
CA VAL A 12 7.69 -12.02 1.17
C VAL A 12 8.55 -12.70 0.11
N VAL A 13 7.95 -13.06 -1.03
CA VAL A 13 8.73 -13.13 -2.26
C VAL A 13 9.15 -11.70 -2.51
N VAL A 14 10.40 -11.40 -2.17
CA VAL A 14 11.08 -10.17 -2.57
C VAL A 14 11.15 -10.20 -4.10
N LEU A 15 10.10 -9.74 -4.76
CA LEU A 15 10.18 -9.27 -6.14
C LEU A 15 10.88 -7.91 -6.06
N THR A 16 12.21 -7.95 -5.99
CA THR A 16 13.04 -6.81 -6.37
C THR A 16 12.88 -6.63 -7.88
N SER A 17 11.85 -5.93 -8.28
CA SER A 17 11.79 -5.40 -9.64
C SER A 17 11.02 -4.09 -9.62
N THR A 18 11.75 -3.04 -9.98
CA THR A 18 11.24 -1.85 -10.65
C THR A 18 10.01 -2.25 -11.48
N LEU A 19 8.80 -1.90 -11.04
CA LEU A 19 7.58 -2.01 -11.84
C LEU A 19 7.64 -0.93 -12.92
N CYS A 20 8.56 -1.13 -13.86
CA CYS A 20 8.38 -0.68 -15.22
C CYS A 20 7.24 -1.55 -15.78
N PHE A 21 6.17 -0.92 -16.25
CA PHE A 21 5.08 -1.58 -16.96
C PHE A 21 5.64 -2.38 -18.15
N SER A 22 5.92 -3.66 -17.95
CA SER A 22 6.17 -4.61 -19.02
C SER A 22 5.01 -5.60 -19.08
N LYS A 23 4.51 -5.80 -20.31
CA LYS A 23 3.40 -6.68 -20.65
C LYS A 23 3.62 -8.06 -20.02
N ILE A 24 2.63 -8.53 -19.27
CA ILE A 24 2.48 -9.96 -18.99
C ILE A 24 2.17 -10.62 -20.35
N GLU A 25 3.10 -11.42 -20.85
CA GLU A 25 2.86 -12.25 -22.04
C GLU A 25 1.83 -13.33 -21.69
N ALA A 26 0.75 -13.37 -22.47
CA ALA A 26 -0.31 -14.35 -22.33
C ALA A 26 0.25 -15.75 -22.59
N SER A 27 0.29 -16.59 -21.57
CA SER A 27 0.57 -18.01 -21.70
C SER A 27 -0.66 -18.70 -22.31
N ASN A 28 -0.43 -19.40 -23.43
CA ASN A 28 -1.44 -20.18 -24.14
C ASN A 28 -1.99 -21.31 -23.26
N VAL A 29 -3.22 -21.17 -22.79
CA VAL A 29 -4.00 -22.26 -22.21
C VAL A 29 -5.07 -22.69 -23.21
N VAL A 30 -4.97 -23.94 -23.66
CA VAL A 30 -5.99 -24.62 -24.46
C VAL A 30 -7.18 -24.94 -23.55
N GLU A 31 -8.34 -24.33 -23.79
CA GLU A 31 -9.52 -24.52 -22.95
C GLU A 31 -10.86 -24.53 -23.72
N SER A 32 -11.73 -25.40 -23.17
CA SER A 32 -13.05 -25.91 -23.57
C SER A 32 -14.18 -24.86 -23.73
N SER A 33 -15.28 -25.29 -24.37
CA SER A 33 -16.32 -24.54 -25.09
C SER A 33 -17.38 -23.77 -24.28
N ALA A 34 -17.06 -23.24 -23.10
CA ALA A 34 -17.91 -22.23 -22.45
C ALA A 34 -17.54 -20.83 -22.99
N GLN A 35 -18.52 -20.02 -23.40
CA GLN A 35 -18.36 -18.70 -24.06
C GLN A 35 -17.25 -17.85 -23.41
N LYS A 36 -16.11 -17.75 -24.10
CA LYS A 36 -14.93 -17.03 -23.61
C LYS A 36 -15.19 -15.52 -23.56
N PRO A 37 -14.86 -14.84 -22.45
CA PRO A 37 -14.86 -13.38 -22.42
C PRO A 37 -13.84 -12.80 -23.40
N VAL A 38 -14.24 -11.78 -24.15
CA VAL A 38 -13.38 -11.06 -25.12
C VAL A 38 -12.39 -10.20 -24.34
N ILE A 39 -11.08 -10.47 -24.51
CA ILE A 39 -10.01 -9.87 -23.70
C ILE A 39 -9.54 -8.53 -24.24
N SER A 40 -9.46 -8.34 -25.56
CA SER A 40 -9.32 -7.00 -26.16
C SER A 40 -9.65 -7.02 -27.65
N GLN A 41 -10.39 -6.02 -28.11
CA GLN A 41 -10.50 -5.65 -29.52
C GLN A 41 -10.39 -4.13 -29.59
N ALA A 42 -9.54 -3.61 -30.48
CA ALA A 42 -9.48 -2.16 -30.71
C ALA A 42 -10.64 -1.77 -31.63
N TYR A 43 -11.56 -0.93 -31.14
CA TYR A 43 -12.78 -0.60 -31.90
C TYR A 43 -12.61 0.59 -32.85
N SER A 44 -11.76 1.59 -32.51
CA SER A 44 -11.57 2.81 -33.33
C SER A 44 -10.47 3.75 -32.81
N SER A 45 -10.08 4.75 -33.60
CA SER A 45 -9.21 5.86 -33.18
C SER A 45 -9.81 6.71 -32.04
N THR A 46 -11.15 6.75 -31.89
CA THR A 46 -11.86 7.58 -30.90
C THR A 46 -12.45 6.80 -29.72
N HIS A 47 -12.47 5.46 -29.80
CA HIS A 47 -13.06 4.58 -28.80
C HIS A 47 -12.09 3.47 -28.40
N TYR A 48 -12.02 3.16 -27.11
CA TYR A 48 -11.35 1.93 -26.67
C TYR A 48 -12.26 0.72 -26.84
N TYR A 49 -13.54 0.86 -26.49
CA TYR A 49 -14.55 -0.18 -26.63
C TYR A 49 -15.83 0.37 -27.28
N LYS A 50 -16.74 -0.52 -27.69
CA LYS A 50 -18.01 -0.14 -28.37
C LYS A 50 -18.76 1.02 -27.68
N ASP A 51 -18.72 1.09 -26.36
CA ASP A 51 -19.42 2.07 -25.53
C ASP A 51 -18.49 2.89 -24.61
N VAL A 52 -17.17 2.86 -24.86
CA VAL A 52 -16.17 3.62 -24.09
C VAL A 52 -15.34 4.49 -25.03
N LYS A 53 -15.71 5.77 -25.11
CA LYS A 53 -14.94 6.82 -25.79
C LYS A 53 -13.61 7.05 -25.07
N LYS A 54 -12.54 7.38 -25.80
CA LYS A 54 -11.25 7.75 -25.21
C LYS A 54 -11.33 9.00 -24.30
N THR A 55 -12.31 9.86 -24.53
CA THR A 55 -12.59 11.05 -23.70
C THR A 55 -13.46 10.78 -22.47
N PHE A 56 -13.95 9.55 -22.30
CA PHE A 56 -14.67 9.18 -21.09
C PHE A 56 -13.72 9.29 -19.89
N TRP A 57 -14.19 9.86 -18.79
CA TRP A 57 -13.33 10.23 -17.64
C TRP A 57 -12.51 9.07 -17.06
N ALA A 58 -13.00 7.83 -17.15
CA ALA A 58 -12.31 6.62 -16.71
C ALA A 58 -11.78 5.74 -17.86
N ALA A 59 -11.73 6.25 -19.09
CA ALA A 59 -11.41 5.47 -20.29
C ALA A 59 -10.08 4.71 -20.15
N GLU A 60 -9.03 5.38 -19.70
CA GLU A 60 -7.71 4.77 -19.49
C GLU A 60 -7.71 3.69 -18.42
N SER A 61 -8.45 3.92 -17.33
CA SER A 61 -8.51 2.97 -16.22
C SER A 61 -9.30 1.72 -16.60
N ILE A 62 -10.41 1.89 -17.33
CA ILE A 62 -11.16 0.78 -17.93
C ILE A 62 -10.27 -0.01 -18.89
N LYS A 63 -9.58 0.69 -19.81
CA LYS A 63 -8.69 0.05 -20.78
C LYS A 63 -7.60 -0.76 -20.09
N SER A 64 -6.92 -0.15 -19.12
CA SER A 64 -5.86 -0.79 -18.35
C SER A 64 -6.35 -2.06 -17.62
N PHE A 65 -7.54 -2.01 -17.01
CA PHE A 65 -8.12 -3.15 -16.31
C PHE A 65 -8.52 -4.29 -17.25
N VAL A 66 -9.01 -3.97 -18.44
CA VAL A 66 -9.35 -4.98 -19.45
C VAL A 66 -8.09 -5.60 -20.06
N ASP A 67 -7.10 -4.78 -20.41
CA ASP A 67 -5.83 -5.24 -21.00
C ASP A 67 -5.03 -6.13 -20.04
N GLN A 68 -5.06 -5.83 -18.74
CA GLN A 68 -4.45 -6.67 -17.69
C GLN A 68 -5.31 -7.90 -17.34
N GLY A 69 -6.49 -8.03 -17.96
CA GLY A 69 -7.42 -9.13 -17.70
C GLY A 69 -8.04 -9.07 -16.32
N PHE A 70 -8.06 -7.94 -15.62
CA PHE A 70 -8.73 -7.83 -14.31
C PHE A 70 -10.25 -7.87 -14.46
N ILE A 71 -10.78 -7.35 -15.56
CA ILE A 71 -12.21 -7.39 -15.86
C ILE A 71 -12.42 -7.66 -17.35
N TYR A 72 -13.48 -8.37 -17.68
CA TYR A 72 -13.78 -8.72 -19.06
C TYR A 72 -14.88 -7.86 -19.68
N LEU A 73 -14.80 -7.68 -21.00
CA LEU A 73 -15.89 -7.12 -21.79
C LEU A 73 -17.10 -8.06 -21.78
N LYS A 74 -18.27 -7.49 -22.06
CA LYS A 74 -19.48 -8.27 -22.35
C LYS A 74 -19.35 -8.95 -23.71
N SER A 75 -20.18 -9.96 -23.96
CA SER A 75 -20.15 -10.75 -25.21
C SER A 75 -20.39 -9.92 -26.47
N ASP A 76 -21.09 -8.79 -26.37
CA ASP A 76 -21.34 -7.84 -27.45
C ASP A 76 -20.17 -6.86 -27.70
N GLY A 77 -19.03 -7.06 -27.03
CA GLY A 77 -17.85 -6.21 -27.15
C GLY A 77 -17.90 -4.91 -26.36
N SER A 78 -18.96 -4.67 -25.59
CA SER A 78 -19.10 -3.47 -24.76
C SER A 78 -18.55 -3.68 -23.36
N PHE A 79 -18.12 -2.59 -22.70
CA PHE A 79 -17.73 -2.62 -21.30
C PHE A 79 -18.92 -2.39 -20.34
N LYS A 80 -19.94 -1.64 -20.77
CA LYS A 80 -21.12 -1.21 -20.00
C LYS A 80 -20.75 -0.48 -18.70
N PRO A 81 -20.07 0.68 -18.76
CA PRO A 81 -19.49 1.34 -17.59
C PRO A 81 -20.51 1.64 -16.48
N ASN A 82 -21.73 2.04 -16.85
CA ASN A 82 -22.77 2.41 -15.90
C ASN A 82 -23.67 1.25 -15.45
N SER A 83 -23.47 0.04 -15.99
CA SER A 83 -24.22 -1.13 -15.53
C SER A 83 -23.73 -1.60 -14.16
N ILE A 84 -24.63 -2.22 -13.40
CA ILE A 84 -24.33 -2.72 -12.06
C ILE A 84 -23.30 -3.86 -12.14
N ALA A 85 -22.26 -3.79 -11.33
CA ALA A 85 -21.26 -4.83 -11.18
C ALA A 85 -21.81 -5.99 -10.32
N THR A 86 -21.56 -7.21 -10.77
CA THR A 86 -21.93 -8.43 -10.03
C THR A 86 -20.84 -8.82 -9.02
N ARG A 87 -21.19 -9.67 -8.06
CA ARG A 87 -20.25 -10.20 -7.07
C ARG A 87 -19.10 -10.98 -7.70
N GLU A 88 -19.36 -11.76 -8.75
CA GLU A 88 -18.31 -12.49 -9.47
C GLU A 88 -17.35 -11.56 -10.23
N GLU A 89 -17.85 -10.46 -10.81
CA GLU A 89 -17.01 -9.49 -11.53
C GLU A 89 -16.08 -8.78 -10.55
N ALA A 90 -16.59 -8.42 -9.37
CA ALA A 90 -15.78 -7.82 -8.32
C ALA A 90 -14.75 -8.80 -7.74
N ALA A 91 -15.12 -10.06 -7.52
CA ALA A 91 -14.19 -11.09 -7.06
C ALA A 91 -13.06 -11.31 -8.08
N CYS A 92 -13.39 -11.38 -9.37
CA CYS A 92 -12.41 -11.51 -10.44
C CYS A 92 -11.46 -10.31 -10.48
N ALA A 93 -12.00 -9.09 -10.50
CA ALA A 93 -11.21 -7.86 -10.56
C ALA A 93 -10.27 -7.72 -9.37
N ILE A 94 -10.76 -7.94 -8.16
CA ILE A 94 -9.95 -7.79 -6.94
C ILE A 94 -8.89 -8.89 -6.85
N ALA A 95 -9.25 -10.16 -7.06
CA ALA A 95 -8.29 -11.27 -6.95
C ALA A 95 -7.13 -11.15 -7.94
N ARG A 96 -7.40 -10.71 -9.17
CA ARG A 96 -6.37 -10.52 -10.20
C ARG A 96 -5.55 -9.26 -9.96
N ALA A 97 -6.19 -8.17 -9.52
CA ALA A 97 -5.52 -6.93 -9.15
C ALA A 97 -4.55 -7.09 -7.98
N MET A 98 -4.76 -8.07 -7.09
CA MET A 98 -3.83 -8.39 -6.01
C MET A 98 -2.49 -8.95 -6.51
N GLY A 99 -2.39 -9.39 -7.77
CA GLY A 99 -1.14 -9.93 -8.33
C GLY A 99 -0.65 -11.23 -7.68
N ILE A 100 -1.52 -11.95 -6.96
CA ILE A 100 -1.19 -13.18 -6.25
C ILE A 100 -1.43 -14.43 -7.10
N SER A 101 -0.76 -15.53 -6.74
CA SER A 101 -1.07 -16.84 -7.33
C SER A 101 -2.50 -17.29 -6.97
N LEU A 102 -3.26 -17.67 -8.00
CA LEU A 102 -4.62 -18.20 -7.87
C LEU A 102 -4.65 -19.72 -7.71
N GLU A 103 -3.50 -20.39 -7.83
CA GLU A 103 -3.41 -21.84 -7.60
C GLU A 103 -3.51 -22.13 -6.10
N SER A 104 -4.37 -23.08 -5.73
CA SER A 104 -4.54 -23.52 -4.34
C SER A 104 -5.42 -24.77 -4.27
N ASN A 105 -5.29 -25.52 -3.17
CA ASN A 105 -6.09 -26.71 -2.88
C ASN A 105 -7.28 -26.41 -1.94
N PHE A 106 -7.48 -25.15 -1.55
CA PHE A 106 -8.58 -24.75 -0.66
C PHE A 106 -9.94 -25.16 -1.22
N GLN A 107 -10.78 -25.77 -0.38
CA GLN A 107 -12.11 -26.21 -0.78
C GLN A 107 -13.13 -25.07 -0.63
N LEU A 108 -13.70 -24.64 -1.76
CA LEU A 108 -14.79 -23.67 -1.78
C LEU A 108 -16.11 -24.37 -1.39
N ASN A 109 -16.84 -23.80 -0.42
CA ASN A 109 -18.13 -24.32 0.06
C ASN A 109 -19.31 -23.87 -0.81
N ALA A 110 -19.13 -22.81 -1.60
CA ALA A 110 -20.18 -22.23 -2.42
C ALA A 110 -20.60 -23.18 -3.56
N MET A 111 -21.74 -23.86 -3.39
CA MET A 111 -22.24 -24.85 -4.34
C MET A 111 -22.71 -24.24 -5.66
N ASP A 112 -23.06 -22.96 -5.65
CA ASP A 112 -23.45 -22.18 -6.83
C ASP A 112 -22.27 -21.64 -7.64
N VAL A 113 -21.04 -22.05 -7.29
CA VAL A 113 -19.80 -21.77 -8.03
C VAL A 113 -19.07 -23.09 -8.28
N PRO A 114 -19.49 -23.90 -9.28
CA PRO A 114 -18.82 -25.16 -9.60
C PRO A 114 -17.39 -24.92 -10.10
N LYS A 115 -16.53 -25.96 -10.07
CA LYS A 115 -15.14 -25.88 -10.58
C LYS A 115 -15.03 -25.40 -12.03
N THR A 116 -16.07 -25.61 -12.83
CA THR A 116 -16.19 -25.17 -14.23
C THR A 116 -16.60 -23.70 -14.37
N HIS A 117 -16.93 -23.01 -13.27
CA HIS A 117 -17.30 -21.60 -13.29
C HIS A 117 -16.09 -20.76 -13.75
N PRO A 118 -16.26 -19.81 -14.69
CA PRO A 118 -15.15 -19.03 -15.25
C PRO A 118 -14.28 -18.29 -14.22
N TYR A 119 -14.87 -17.92 -13.08
CA TYR A 119 -14.20 -17.21 -11.98
C TYR A 119 -13.96 -18.07 -10.74
N TYR A 120 -13.99 -19.40 -10.88
CA TYR A 120 -13.86 -20.32 -9.75
C TYR A 120 -12.55 -20.10 -8.98
N LYS A 121 -11.42 -19.94 -9.68
CA LYS A 121 -10.10 -19.79 -9.05
C LYS A 121 -10.02 -18.51 -8.20
N GLU A 122 -10.52 -17.40 -8.74
CA GLU A 122 -10.54 -16.10 -8.07
C GLU A 122 -11.43 -16.12 -6.84
N ILE A 123 -12.67 -16.59 -6.97
CA ILE A 123 -13.62 -16.68 -5.85
C ILE A 123 -13.05 -17.58 -4.75
N ARG A 124 -12.50 -18.74 -5.12
CA ARG A 124 -11.88 -19.68 -4.19
C ARG A 124 -10.68 -19.08 -3.47
N LYS A 125 -9.82 -18.35 -4.18
CA LYS A 125 -8.65 -17.69 -3.58
C LYS A 125 -9.06 -16.60 -2.59
N LEU A 126 -10.05 -15.78 -2.93
CA LEU A 126 -10.56 -14.76 -2.01
C LEU A 126 -11.22 -15.36 -0.77
N ALA A 127 -11.86 -16.54 -0.90
CA ALA A 127 -12.44 -17.26 0.23
C ALA A 127 -11.34 -17.86 1.13
N GLU A 128 -10.29 -18.42 0.54
CA GLU A 128 -9.10 -18.92 1.25
C GLU A 128 -8.44 -17.83 2.09
N LEU A 129 -8.29 -16.62 1.53
CA LEU A 129 -7.69 -15.48 2.21
C LEU A 129 -8.64 -14.77 3.19
N GLY A 130 -9.90 -15.22 3.31
CA GLY A 130 -10.90 -14.60 4.19
C GLY A 130 -11.38 -13.21 3.73
N ILE A 131 -11.09 -12.81 2.49
CA ILE A 131 -11.56 -11.56 1.88
C ILE A 131 -13.07 -11.64 1.61
N ILE A 132 -13.55 -12.82 1.22
CA ILE A 132 -14.98 -13.14 1.11
C ILE A 132 -15.35 -14.29 2.05
N GLN A 133 -16.64 -14.37 2.38
CA GLN A 133 -17.16 -15.47 3.20
C GLN A 133 -17.23 -16.77 2.38
N ASN A 134 -16.89 -17.90 3.02
CA ASN A 134 -16.98 -19.24 2.44
C ASN A 134 -18.27 -19.97 2.87
N ASN A 135 -19.42 -19.35 2.61
CA ASN A 135 -20.74 -19.93 2.90
C ASN A 135 -21.15 -20.96 1.82
N SER A 136 -22.28 -21.66 2.03
CA SER A 136 -22.82 -22.63 1.08
C SER A 136 -23.27 -22.03 -0.27
N LYS A 137 -23.48 -20.71 -0.33
CA LYS A 137 -23.78 -19.96 -1.55
C LYS A 137 -22.97 -18.67 -1.62
N PHE A 138 -22.42 -18.36 -2.79
CA PHE A 138 -21.72 -17.11 -3.07
C PHE A 138 -22.62 -16.06 -3.75
N ASN A 139 -23.64 -16.50 -4.49
CA ASN A 139 -24.56 -15.71 -5.30
C ASN A 139 -23.84 -14.86 -6.39
N PRO A 140 -23.15 -15.49 -7.36
CA PRO A 140 -22.21 -14.80 -8.25
C PRO A 140 -22.81 -13.67 -9.09
N LYS A 141 -24.07 -13.80 -9.52
CA LYS A 141 -24.75 -12.82 -10.38
C LYS A 141 -25.43 -11.67 -9.61
N GLN A 142 -25.47 -11.70 -8.29
CA GLN A 142 -26.12 -10.64 -7.51
C GLN A 142 -25.32 -9.33 -7.57
N PRO A 143 -25.99 -8.16 -7.53
CA PRO A 143 -25.33 -6.86 -7.38
C PRO A 143 -24.41 -6.81 -6.16
N LEU A 144 -23.25 -6.18 -6.32
CA LEU A 144 -22.39 -5.82 -5.20
C LEU A 144 -22.69 -4.39 -4.73
N ASN A 145 -22.89 -4.21 -3.43
CA ASN A 145 -23.09 -2.89 -2.84
C ASN A 145 -21.77 -2.26 -2.33
N ARG A 146 -21.85 -0.97 -2.02
CA ARG A 146 -20.69 -0.17 -1.59
C ARG A 146 -20.07 -0.63 -0.28
N ALA A 147 -20.87 -1.04 0.71
CA ALA A 147 -20.32 -1.54 1.98
C ALA A 147 -19.54 -2.86 1.80
N HIS A 148 -20.06 -3.79 0.98
CA HIS A 148 -19.39 -5.06 0.74
C HIS A 148 -18.08 -4.89 -0.06
N ILE A 149 -18.05 -4.06 -1.10
CA ILE A 149 -16.79 -3.82 -1.82
C ILE A 149 -15.75 -3.13 -0.94
N SER A 150 -16.16 -2.21 -0.04
CA SER A 150 -15.25 -1.61 0.94
C SER A 150 -14.55 -2.67 1.78
N LYS A 151 -15.30 -3.62 2.35
CA LYS A 151 -14.68 -4.73 3.10
C LYS A 151 -13.73 -5.57 2.25
N MET A 152 -14.13 -5.87 1.01
CA MET A 152 -13.26 -6.64 0.11
C MET A 152 -11.95 -5.91 -0.18
N LEU A 153 -11.99 -4.60 -0.46
CA LEU A 153 -10.79 -3.81 -0.77
C LEU A 153 -9.88 -3.64 0.45
N ALA A 154 -10.45 -3.34 1.62
CA ALA A 154 -9.66 -3.20 2.84
C ALA A 154 -8.87 -4.49 3.14
N ASN A 155 -9.54 -5.65 3.04
CA ASN A 155 -8.90 -6.94 3.30
C ASN A 155 -7.94 -7.36 2.17
N ALA A 156 -8.25 -7.05 0.91
CA ALA A 156 -7.45 -7.48 -0.23
C ALA A 156 -6.12 -6.72 -0.37
N PHE A 157 -6.09 -5.47 0.08
CA PHE A 157 -4.95 -4.57 -0.08
C PHE A 157 -4.32 -4.16 1.26
N ASP A 158 -4.61 -4.94 2.33
CA ASP A 158 -4.18 -4.74 3.72
C ASP A 158 -4.25 -3.28 4.18
N ILE A 159 -5.41 -2.65 4.00
CA ILE A 159 -5.64 -1.29 4.47
C ILE A 159 -6.07 -1.38 5.92
N GLU A 160 -5.35 -0.69 6.80
CA GLU A 160 -5.61 -0.69 8.23
C GLU A 160 -7.00 -0.11 8.53
N VAL A 161 -7.71 -0.78 9.43
CA VAL A 161 -9.07 -0.40 9.83
C VAL A 161 -9.07 -0.06 11.31
N ASP A 162 -9.51 1.15 11.62
CA ASP A 162 -9.56 1.66 12.98
C ASP A 162 -10.80 2.53 13.25
N GLN A 163 -10.90 3.00 14.50
CA GLN A 163 -12.07 3.72 15.01
C GLN A 163 -11.88 5.24 15.08
N LYS A 164 -10.68 5.74 14.75
CA LYS A 164 -10.29 7.14 14.91
C LYS A 164 -10.12 7.80 13.55
N ASN A 165 -11.17 7.71 12.75
CA ASN A 165 -11.17 8.23 11.40
C ASN A 165 -11.52 9.73 11.34
N THR A 166 -10.93 10.46 10.39
CA THR A 166 -11.21 11.88 10.18
C THR A 166 -12.37 12.10 9.21
N LYS A 167 -12.52 11.21 8.22
CA LYS A 167 -13.68 11.15 7.33
C LYS A 167 -14.81 10.38 8.00
N THR A 168 -16.01 10.97 8.01
CA THR A 168 -17.21 10.35 8.57
C THR A 168 -18.43 10.61 7.68
N PHE A 169 -19.42 9.73 7.77
CA PHE A 169 -20.67 9.84 7.00
C PHE A 169 -21.89 9.72 7.91
N LYS A 170 -23.02 10.30 7.52
CA LYS A 170 -24.22 10.45 8.36
C LYS A 170 -25.30 9.38 8.14
N ASP A 171 -25.17 8.55 7.11
CA ASP A 171 -26.22 7.68 6.59
C ASP A 171 -26.11 6.20 7.02
N TYR A 172 -25.41 5.94 8.12
CA TYR A 172 -25.41 4.67 8.82
C TYR A 172 -25.17 4.89 10.33
N SER A 173 -25.56 3.91 11.16
CA SER A 173 -25.41 4.01 12.61
C SER A 173 -23.95 3.86 13.05
N ARG A 174 -23.64 4.29 14.28
CA ARG A 174 -22.33 4.07 14.91
C ARG A 174 -21.97 2.59 15.08
N THR A 175 -22.96 1.71 15.10
CA THR A 175 -22.81 0.25 15.23
C THR A 175 -22.87 -0.48 13.89
N PHE A 176 -22.91 0.25 12.77
CA PHE A 176 -22.94 -0.34 11.45
C PHE A 176 -21.64 -1.12 11.19
N TRP A 177 -21.78 -2.38 10.78
CA TRP A 177 -20.66 -3.33 10.70
C TRP A 177 -19.51 -2.86 9.80
N ALA A 178 -19.80 -2.04 8.78
CA ALA A 178 -18.81 -1.54 7.83
C ALA A 178 -18.33 -0.11 8.12
N LYS A 179 -18.82 0.53 9.19
CA LYS A 179 -18.52 1.94 9.49
C LYS A 179 -17.01 2.18 9.45
N ASP A 180 -16.27 1.49 10.30
CA ASP A 180 -14.84 1.73 10.48
C ASP A 180 -14.06 1.40 9.20
N ILE A 181 -14.45 0.33 8.50
CA ILE A 181 -13.89 -0.05 7.19
C ILE A 181 -14.07 1.08 6.16
N ILE A 182 -15.29 1.62 6.07
CA ILE A 182 -15.63 2.68 5.12
C ILE A 182 -14.84 3.96 5.43
N GLU A 183 -14.78 4.33 6.70
CA GLU A 183 -14.14 5.56 7.13
C GLU A 183 -12.61 5.48 7.00
N SER A 184 -11.97 4.36 7.36
CA SER A 184 -10.53 4.18 7.17
C SER A 184 -10.13 4.16 5.69
N LEU A 185 -10.92 3.52 4.83
CA LEU A 185 -10.70 3.60 3.37
C LEU A 185 -10.89 5.01 2.81
N ALA A 186 -11.75 5.82 3.43
CA ALA A 186 -11.97 7.21 3.03
C ALA A 186 -10.81 8.11 3.48
N ASP A 187 -10.26 7.88 4.67
CA ASP A 187 -9.02 8.52 5.14
C ASP A 187 -7.83 8.16 4.25
N ALA A 188 -7.73 6.89 3.84
CA ALA A 188 -6.73 6.42 2.86
C ALA A 188 -6.95 6.98 1.43
N GLY A 189 -8.07 7.65 1.17
CA GLY A 189 -8.42 8.18 -0.15
C GLY A 189 -8.81 7.12 -1.19
N VAL A 190 -9.03 5.87 -0.77
CA VAL A 190 -9.41 4.77 -1.64
C VAL A 190 -10.88 4.86 -2.05
N ILE A 191 -11.74 5.27 -1.12
CA ILE A 191 -13.17 5.44 -1.37
C ILE A 191 -13.64 6.86 -1.04
N ASN A 192 -14.65 7.32 -1.75
CA ASN A 192 -15.32 8.59 -1.48
C ASN A 192 -16.81 8.37 -1.23
N GLY A 193 -17.43 9.27 -0.47
CA GLY A 193 -18.88 9.33 -0.35
C GLY A 193 -19.55 9.67 -1.69
N THR A 194 -20.85 9.37 -1.78
CA THR A 194 -21.69 9.89 -2.87
C THR A 194 -21.91 11.41 -2.77
N THR A 195 -21.75 11.95 -1.56
CA THR A 195 -21.61 13.37 -1.25
C THR A 195 -20.56 13.53 -0.15
N ASN A 196 -20.27 14.75 0.28
CA ASN A 196 -19.35 15.00 1.39
C ASN A 196 -19.81 14.42 2.74
N SER A 197 -21.10 14.08 2.90
CA SER A 197 -21.65 13.58 4.18
C SER A 197 -22.45 12.28 4.05
N THR A 198 -22.55 11.71 2.85
CA THR A 198 -23.37 10.52 2.58
C THR A 198 -22.56 9.49 1.80
N PHE A 199 -22.46 8.28 2.33
CA PHE A 199 -21.71 7.19 1.70
C PHE A 199 -22.55 6.32 0.76
N SER A 200 -23.84 6.13 1.05
CA SER A 200 -24.78 5.22 0.41
C SER A 200 -24.37 3.73 0.49
N PRO A 201 -24.23 3.11 1.68
CA PRO A 201 -23.64 1.79 1.86
C PRO A 201 -24.37 0.66 1.11
N ASN A 202 -25.69 0.73 0.99
CA ASN A 202 -26.51 -0.28 0.33
C ASN A 202 -26.66 -0.08 -1.19
N LYS A 203 -26.17 1.04 -1.73
CA LYS A 203 -26.26 1.32 -3.17
C LYS A 203 -25.31 0.40 -3.94
N SER A 204 -25.80 -0.16 -5.05
CA SER A 204 -25.00 -0.98 -5.95
C SER A 204 -23.88 -0.18 -6.61
N VAL A 205 -22.77 -0.86 -6.87
CA VAL A 205 -21.59 -0.30 -7.54
C VAL A 205 -21.71 -0.57 -9.04
N SER A 206 -21.45 0.44 -9.86
CA SER A 206 -21.35 0.26 -11.32
C SER A 206 -20.01 -0.35 -11.73
N ARG A 207 -19.92 -0.95 -12.92
CA ARG A 207 -18.68 -1.55 -13.44
C ARG A 207 -17.51 -0.56 -13.50
N VAL A 208 -17.75 0.70 -13.88
CA VAL A 208 -16.69 1.73 -13.83
C VAL A 208 -16.28 2.07 -12.40
N GLN A 209 -17.21 2.11 -11.45
CA GLN A 209 -16.86 2.35 -10.05
C GLN A 209 -16.08 1.18 -9.45
N LEU A 210 -16.37 -0.07 -9.82
CA LEU A 210 -15.56 -1.22 -9.44
C LEU A 210 -14.10 -1.03 -9.89
N VAL A 211 -13.89 -0.67 -11.16
CA VAL A 211 -12.54 -0.40 -11.71
C VAL A 211 -11.82 0.69 -10.90
N GLU A 212 -12.47 1.84 -10.69
CA GLU A 212 -11.84 2.97 -10.00
C GLU A 212 -11.54 2.69 -8.52
N LEU A 213 -12.43 1.99 -7.82
CA LEU A 213 -12.22 1.65 -6.41
C LEU A 213 -11.08 0.64 -6.26
N THR A 214 -11.04 -0.38 -7.11
CA THR A 214 -9.93 -1.36 -7.12
C THR A 214 -8.61 -0.68 -7.50
N LYS A 215 -8.61 0.20 -8.51
CA LYS A 215 -7.43 0.97 -8.93
C LYS A 215 -6.86 1.79 -7.77
N ARG A 216 -7.69 2.56 -7.08
CA ARG A 216 -7.23 3.39 -5.95
C ARG A 216 -6.70 2.54 -4.80
N ALA A 217 -7.30 1.37 -4.55
CA ALA A 217 -6.81 0.45 -3.55
C ALA A 217 -5.42 -0.11 -3.91
N MET A 218 -5.21 -0.49 -5.19
CA MET A 218 -3.90 -0.89 -5.70
C MET A 218 -2.86 0.24 -5.59
N GLU A 219 -3.22 1.45 -6.02
CA GLU A 219 -2.33 2.63 -5.94
C GLU A 219 -1.97 2.94 -4.49
N PHE A 220 -2.91 2.83 -3.56
CA PHE A 220 -2.66 3.01 -2.14
C PHE A 220 -1.74 1.92 -1.58
N ARG A 221 -1.96 0.65 -1.94
CA ARG A 221 -1.05 -0.44 -1.58
C ARG A 221 0.36 -0.21 -2.11
N GLY A 222 0.50 0.23 -3.35
CA GLY A 222 1.78 0.59 -3.94
C GLY A 222 2.51 1.69 -3.16
N LYS A 223 1.80 2.66 -2.57
CA LYS A 223 2.43 3.66 -1.68
C LYS A 223 2.98 3.04 -0.39
N ILE A 224 2.33 2.01 0.15
CA ILE A 224 2.85 1.28 1.32
C ILE A 224 4.12 0.52 0.92
N GLU A 225 4.07 -0.21 -0.18
CA GLU A 225 5.19 -1.03 -0.68
C GLU A 225 6.40 -0.17 -1.07
N ASN A 226 6.18 1.01 -1.63
CA ASN A 226 7.23 1.98 -1.96
C ASN A 226 7.69 2.82 -0.75
N LEU A 227 7.17 2.54 0.44
CA LEU A 227 7.48 3.30 1.66
C LEU A 227 7.18 4.81 1.56
N ASP A 228 6.21 5.19 0.72
CA ASP A 228 5.72 6.56 0.57
C ASP A 228 4.78 6.96 1.70
N VAL A 229 4.15 5.97 2.35
CA VAL A 229 3.34 6.13 3.56
C VAL A 229 3.66 5.04 4.58
N ALA A 230 3.52 5.36 5.85
CA ALA A 230 3.56 4.40 6.96
C ALA A 230 2.30 4.56 7.81
N TYR A 231 1.79 3.47 8.39
CA TYR A 231 0.69 3.55 9.34
C TYR A 231 1.23 3.84 10.75
N ASP A 232 0.83 4.95 11.34
CA ASP A 232 1.15 5.28 12.73
C ASP A 232 0.09 4.67 13.66
N TYR A 233 0.45 3.56 14.33
CA TYR A 233 -0.47 2.85 15.22
C TYR A 233 -0.92 3.65 16.44
N LEU A 234 -0.19 4.69 16.86
CA LEU A 234 -0.61 5.58 17.95
C LEU A 234 -1.57 6.66 17.43
N ALA A 235 -1.29 7.22 16.24
CA ALA A 235 -2.14 8.24 15.66
C ALA A 235 -3.43 7.67 15.09
N LYS A 236 -3.39 6.40 14.65
CA LYS A 236 -4.40 5.73 13.82
C LYS A 236 -4.59 6.46 12.49
N ASP A 237 -3.49 6.70 11.80
CA ASP A 237 -3.45 7.47 10.56
C ASP A 237 -2.25 7.07 9.70
N TYR A 238 -2.37 7.24 8.39
CA TYR A 238 -1.26 7.06 7.46
C TYR A 238 -0.46 8.37 7.33
N ILE A 239 0.82 8.30 7.68
CA ILE A 239 1.73 9.44 7.57
C ILE A 239 2.56 9.33 6.29
N ALA A 240 2.66 10.43 5.54
CA ALA A 240 3.48 10.49 4.34
C ALA A 240 4.97 10.48 4.70
N THR A 241 5.71 9.53 4.15
CA THR A 241 7.14 9.30 4.42
C THR A 241 8.02 9.54 3.19
N THR A 242 7.46 10.04 2.10
CA THR A 242 8.18 10.38 0.87
C THR A 242 9.44 11.22 1.13
N VAL A 243 10.55 10.85 0.49
CA VAL A 243 11.83 11.54 0.55
C VAL A 243 11.75 12.87 -0.21
N THR A 244 11.65 13.98 0.51
CA THR A 244 11.54 15.33 -0.09
C THR A 244 12.89 16.03 -0.29
N SER A 245 14.00 15.41 0.12
CA SER A 245 15.35 16.03 0.17
C SER A 245 16.25 15.73 -1.04
N GLY A 246 15.70 15.19 -2.14
CA GLY A 246 16.49 14.79 -3.32
C GLY A 246 17.57 13.75 -2.98
N ASN A 247 18.77 13.90 -3.55
CA ASN A 247 19.89 12.97 -3.37
C ASN A 247 20.64 13.13 -2.02
N TRP A 248 20.24 14.04 -1.13
CA TRP A 248 21.00 14.32 0.11
C TRP A 248 21.13 13.13 1.05
N ALA A 249 20.09 12.30 1.19
CA ALA A 249 20.17 11.09 2.02
C ALA A 249 21.27 10.14 1.50
N LYS A 250 21.32 9.93 0.18
CA LYS A 250 22.36 9.12 -0.49
C LYS A 250 23.76 9.73 -0.30
N GLU A 251 23.88 11.05 -0.43
CA GLU A 251 25.16 11.76 -0.22
C GLU A 251 25.66 11.62 1.22
N VAL A 252 24.78 11.73 2.23
CA VAL A 252 25.14 11.48 3.64
C VAL A 252 25.66 10.05 3.81
N VAL A 253 24.99 9.04 3.25
CA VAL A 253 25.46 7.64 3.32
C VAL A 253 26.84 7.49 2.69
N SER A 254 27.07 8.07 1.50
CA SER A 254 28.38 8.04 0.85
C SER A 254 29.48 8.68 1.70
N LEU A 255 29.23 9.86 2.27
CA LEU A 255 30.20 10.56 3.11
C LEU A 255 30.51 9.78 4.40
N VAL A 256 29.50 9.18 5.02
CA VAL A 256 29.67 8.32 6.21
C VAL A 256 30.52 7.10 5.88
N ASN A 257 30.29 6.48 4.72
CA ASN A 257 31.07 5.34 4.28
C ASN A 257 32.53 5.70 3.96
N VAL A 258 32.79 6.91 3.46
CA VAL A 258 34.17 7.44 3.33
C VAL A 258 34.86 7.51 4.69
N GLU A 259 34.18 8.00 5.72
CA GLU A 259 34.77 8.08 7.08
C GLU A 259 35.01 6.69 7.69
N ARG A 260 34.11 5.73 7.46
CA ARG A 260 34.28 4.34 7.89
C ARG A 260 35.47 3.66 7.19
N GLN A 261 35.61 3.87 5.88
CA GLN A 261 36.70 3.29 5.10
C GLN A 261 38.08 3.80 5.54
N LYS A 262 38.21 5.07 5.96
CA LYS A 262 39.46 5.60 6.55
C LYS A 262 39.92 4.81 7.78
N MET A 263 38.98 4.20 8.49
CA MET A 263 39.22 3.38 9.69
C MET A 263 39.30 1.88 9.38
N GLY A 264 39.29 1.48 8.10
CA GLY A 264 39.28 0.07 7.69
C GLY A 264 37.96 -0.66 7.97
N LEU A 265 36.87 0.08 8.23
CA LEU A 265 35.58 -0.52 8.55
C LEU A 265 34.75 -0.83 7.29
N PRO A 266 33.92 -1.88 7.31
CA PRO A 266 32.96 -2.14 6.24
C PRO A 266 31.99 -0.97 6.03
N THR A 267 31.59 -0.74 4.78
CA THR A 267 30.57 0.24 4.43
C THR A 267 29.19 -0.19 4.93
N LEU A 268 28.39 0.78 5.37
CA LEU A 268 26.99 0.58 5.72
C LEU A 268 26.14 0.53 4.46
N GLN A 269 25.19 -0.40 4.44
CA GLN A 269 24.18 -0.52 3.39
C GLN A 269 23.00 0.41 3.68
N ASN A 270 22.49 1.09 2.66
CA ASN A 270 21.28 1.90 2.82
C ASN A 270 20.07 0.98 3.00
N ASP A 271 19.37 1.10 4.13
CA ASP A 271 18.13 0.36 4.41
C ASP A 271 16.93 1.32 4.30
N GLU A 272 16.07 1.08 3.30
CA GLU A 272 14.94 1.96 3.00
C GLU A 272 13.89 1.98 4.12
N ASN A 273 13.70 0.87 4.84
CA ASN A 273 12.78 0.83 5.99
C ASN A 273 13.35 1.64 7.17
N LEU A 274 14.66 1.53 7.41
CA LEU A 274 15.35 2.34 8.40
C LEU A 274 15.34 3.83 8.02
N GLN A 275 15.44 4.12 6.73
CA GLN A 275 15.31 5.47 6.20
C GLN A 275 13.90 6.03 6.40
N GLN A 276 12.85 5.24 6.16
CA GLN A 276 11.47 5.62 6.44
C GLN A 276 11.30 5.99 7.93
N LEU A 277 11.84 5.17 8.84
CA LEU A 277 11.83 5.43 10.28
C LEU A 277 12.54 6.74 10.64
N ALA A 278 13.70 7.01 10.02
CA ALA A 278 14.45 8.25 10.22
C ALA A 278 13.65 9.48 9.75
N ILE A 279 12.88 9.35 8.66
CA ILE A 279 12.00 10.41 8.16
C ILE A 279 10.88 10.68 9.16
N ILE A 280 10.23 9.64 9.69
CA ILE A 280 9.17 9.76 10.70
C ILE A 280 9.72 10.46 11.95
N LYS A 281 10.94 10.11 12.40
CA LYS A 281 11.58 10.75 13.56
C LYS A 281 11.84 12.24 13.31
N ALA A 282 12.27 12.61 12.11
CA ALA A 282 12.45 14.02 11.74
C ALA A 282 11.12 14.79 11.73
N GLN A 283 10.05 14.17 11.19
CA GLN A 283 8.71 14.75 11.19
C GLN A 283 8.16 14.92 12.61
N ASP A 284 8.39 13.94 13.48
CA ASP A 284 7.97 13.97 14.87
C ASP A 284 8.61 15.13 15.63
N MET A 285 9.93 15.31 15.49
CA MET A 285 10.66 16.45 16.08
C MET A 285 10.09 17.81 15.63
N ILE A 286 9.75 17.94 14.35
CA ILE A 286 9.14 19.17 13.80
C ILE A 286 7.72 19.37 14.34
N LYS A 287 6.87 18.34 14.21
CA LYS A 287 5.44 18.40 14.57
C LYS A 287 5.25 18.69 16.06
N ARG A 288 6.11 18.15 16.91
CA ARG A 288 6.01 18.26 18.37
C ARG A 288 6.97 19.27 18.98
N LYS A 289 7.72 19.99 18.15
CA LYS A 289 8.59 21.10 18.55
C LYS A 289 9.63 20.69 19.61
N TYR A 290 10.25 19.53 19.44
CA TYR A 290 11.34 19.06 20.31
C TYR A 290 12.60 18.71 19.51
N PHE A 291 13.72 18.54 20.20
CA PHE A 291 14.97 18.10 19.57
C PHE A 291 15.80 17.26 20.55
N GLU A 292 15.37 16.01 20.72
CA GLU A 292 15.94 15.06 21.67
C GLU A 292 15.84 13.62 21.11
N HIS A 293 16.66 12.72 21.64
CA HIS A 293 16.61 11.30 21.26
C HIS A 293 15.29 10.64 21.69
N ASN A 294 14.85 10.92 22.91
CA ASN A 294 13.56 10.44 23.41
C ASN A 294 12.42 11.28 22.81
N SER A 295 11.54 10.64 22.04
CA SER A 295 10.31 11.26 21.58
C SER A 295 9.30 11.34 22.73
N PRO A 296 8.66 12.51 22.96
CA PRO A 296 7.55 12.61 23.91
C PRO A 296 6.29 11.83 23.44
N TYR A 297 6.33 11.20 22.26
CA TYR A 297 5.22 10.48 21.68
C TYR A 297 5.55 9.02 21.33
N TYR A 298 6.67 8.78 20.65
CA TYR A 298 7.11 7.45 20.27
C TYR A 298 8.06 6.78 21.28
N GLY A 299 8.51 7.50 22.31
CA GLY A 299 9.51 7.00 23.26
C GLY A 299 10.93 7.01 22.69
N LEU A 300 11.76 6.07 23.14
CA LEU A 300 13.15 5.97 22.72
C LEU A 300 13.25 5.46 21.27
N PRO A 301 14.40 5.67 20.58
CA PRO A 301 14.53 5.27 19.17
C PRO A 301 14.19 3.79 18.89
N TRP A 302 14.46 2.89 19.84
CA TRP A 302 14.11 1.48 19.75
C TRP A 302 12.62 1.18 20.02
N ASP A 303 11.95 1.97 20.87
CA ASP A 303 10.50 1.87 21.06
C ASP A 303 9.79 2.24 19.75
N MET A 304 10.31 3.28 19.08
CA MET A 304 9.86 3.70 17.77
C MET A 304 10.13 2.64 16.70
N ALA A 305 11.32 2.03 16.68
CA ALA A 305 11.61 0.91 15.77
C ALA A 305 10.64 -0.26 15.97
N THR A 306 10.34 -0.61 17.23
CA THR A 306 9.37 -1.65 17.58
C THR A 306 7.95 -1.27 17.13
N LEU A 307 7.54 -0.01 17.31
CA LEU A 307 6.21 0.46 16.92
C LEU A 307 5.95 0.37 15.41
N PHE A 308 6.99 0.58 14.61
CA PHE A 308 6.93 0.49 13.14
C PHE A 308 7.43 -0.86 12.61
N ASP A 309 7.44 -1.90 13.46
CA ASP A 309 7.81 -3.28 13.11
C ASP A 309 9.19 -3.40 12.43
N TYR A 310 10.15 -2.53 12.76
CA TYR A 310 11.52 -2.60 12.25
C TYR A 310 12.35 -3.58 13.09
N GLU A 311 12.81 -4.66 12.47
CA GLU A 311 13.63 -5.69 13.12
C GLU A 311 15.11 -5.28 13.23
N TYR A 312 15.71 -5.51 14.39
CA TYR A 312 17.13 -5.25 14.65
C TYR A 312 17.66 -6.05 15.84
N THR A 313 18.97 -6.26 15.87
CA THR A 313 19.74 -6.79 17.03
C THR A 313 20.57 -5.71 17.74
N SER A 314 20.90 -4.64 17.03
CA SER A 314 21.59 -3.46 17.54
C SER A 314 21.05 -2.21 16.84
N PHE A 315 20.92 -1.09 17.55
CA PHE A 315 20.31 0.13 17.03
C PHE A 315 21.03 1.37 17.56
N GLY A 316 21.20 2.38 16.70
CA GLY A 316 21.84 3.65 17.05
C GLY A 316 21.19 4.84 16.35
N GLU A 317 21.32 6.02 16.96
CA GLU A 317 20.79 7.27 16.43
C GLU A 317 21.78 8.42 16.60
N ASN A 318 21.93 9.19 15.53
CA ASN A 318 22.48 10.54 15.55
C ASN A 318 21.40 11.51 15.05
N ILE A 319 21.28 12.67 15.69
CA ILE A 319 20.39 13.76 15.26
C ILE A 319 21.18 15.05 15.10
N ALA A 320 20.78 15.86 14.13
CA ALA A 320 21.33 17.20 13.92
C ALA A 320 20.26 18.14 13.40
N ARG A 321 20.45 19.46 13.58
CA ARG A 321 19.53 20.48 13.08
C ARG A 321 20.28 21.70 12.59
N ASN A 322 19.70 22.41 11.63
CA ASN A 322 20.20 23.66 11.07
C ASN A 322 21.46 23.58 10.18
N PHE A 323 21.87 22.39 9.76
CA PHE A 323 22.89 22.24 8.71
C PHE A 323 22.26 22.34 7.33
N LYS A 324 22.98 22.95 6.38
CA LYS A 324 22.46 23.29 5.06
C LYS A 324 22.93 22.34 3.96
N SER A 325 23.82 21.40 4.28
CA SER A 325 24.30 20.39 3.33
C SER A 325 24.67 19.06 4.00
N PRO A 326 24.68 17.95 3.24
CA PRO A 326 25.21 16.66 3.69
C PRO A 326 26.64 16.74 4.24
N LYS A 327 27.53 17.48 3.55
CA LYS A 327 28.93 17.63 3.97
C LYS A 327 29.06 18.33 5.32
N GLU A 328 28.30 19.40 5.54
CA GLU A 328 28.30 20.12 6.81
C GLU A 328 27.85 19.24 7.97
N VAL A 329 26.74 18.51 7.81
CA VAL A 329 26.20 17.68 8.90
C VAL A 329 27.10 16.48 9.22
N VAL A 330 27.67 15.82 8.22
CA VAL A 330 28.59 14.69 8.45
C VAL A 330 29.87 15.17 9.12
N THR A 331 30.41 16.32 8.70
CA THR A 331 31.58 16.92 9.36
C THR A 331 31.29 17.24 10.83
N ALA A 332 30.13 17.81 11.12
CA ALA A 332 29.71 18.10 12.49
C ALA A 332 29.54 16.83 13.35
N TRP A 333 28.96 15.76 12.79
CA TRP A 333 28.88 14.47 13.48
C TRP A 333 30.25 13.86 13.74
N MET A 334 31.20 13.96 12.80
CA MET A 334 32.55 13.43 12.99
C MET A 334 33.38 14.20 14.02
N VAL A 335 33.13 15.50 14.22
CA VAL A 335 33.78 16.28 15.29
C VAL A 335 33.27 15.83 16.67
N SER A 336 31.98 15.51 16.78
CA SER A 336 31.36 15.08 18.03
C SER A 336 31.71 13.63 18.38
N GLU A 337 32.39 13.42 19.50
CA GLU A 337 32.81 12.08 19.95
C GLU A 337 31.66 11.07 20.01
N LYS A 338 30.52 11.46 20.59
CA LYS A 338 29.33 10.60 20.71
C LYS A 338 28.70 10.24 19.35
N HIS A 339 28.63 11.19 18.41
CA HIS A 339 28.07 10.90 17.08
C HIS A 339 29.06 10.09 16.23
N ARG A 340 30.35 10.42 16.30
CA ARG A 340 31.44 9.69 15.64
C ARG A 340 31.50 8.24 16.12
N SER A 341 31.33 7.97 17.42
CA SER A 341 31.34 6.60 17.94
C SER A 341 30.21 5.75 17.38
N ASN A 342 29.04 6.33 17.08
CA ASN A 342 27.96 5.63 16.38
C ASN A 342 28.34 5.35 14.92
N ILE A 343 28.87 6.34 14.20
CA ILE A 343 29.28 6.21 12.79
C ILE A 343 30.35 5.12 12.62
N LEU A 344 31.31 5.05 13.54
CA LEU A 344 32.45 4.12 13.49
C LEU A 344 32.20 2.81 14.27
N LYS A 345 30.97 2.57 14.74
CA LYS A 345 30.67 1.31 15.44
C LYS A 345 30.77 0.14 14.47
N GLU A 346 31.58 -0.85 14.80
CA GLU A 346 31.93 -1.95 13.91
C GLU A 346 30.74 -2.84 13.56
N ASN A 347 29.84 -3.05 14.52
CA ASN A 347 28.77 -4.04 14.40
C ASN A 347 27.56 -3.55 13.60
N TYR A 348 27.44 -2.25 13.28
CA TYR A 348 26.37 -1.76 12.41
C TYR A 348 26.64 -2.16 10.96
N THR A 349 25.59 -2.62 10.29
CA THR A 349 25.62 -3.04 8.88
C THR A 349 24.72 -2.18 8.00
N ASN A 350 23.70 -1.53 8.58
CA ASN A 350 22.73 -0.71 7.85
C ASN A 350 22.71 0.74 8.33
N ILE A 351 22.26 1.63 7.44
CA ILE A 351 22.06 3.05 7.71
C ILE A 351 20.77 3.55 7.04
N GLY A 352 20.06 4.45 7.70
CA GLY A 352 18.91 5.16 7.15
C GLY A 352 18.97 6.65 7.49
N ILE A 353 18.72 7.52 6.50
CA ILE A 353 18.86 8.98 6.64
C ILE A 353 17.51 9.71 6.42
N GLY A 354 17.02 10.34 7.47
CA GLY A 354 15.83 11.18 7.45
C GLY A 354 16.16 12.66 7.41
N ILE A 355 15.55 13.39 6.47
CA ILE A 355 15.75 14.84 6.32
C ILE A 355 14.40 15.51 6.13
N LYS A 356 14.05 16.43 7.02
CA LYS A 356 12.85 17.26 6.88
C LYS A 356 13.13 18.72 7.20
N LYS A 357 12.41 19.61 6.52
CA LYS A 357 12.50 21.06 6.68
C LYS A 357 11.25 21.54 7.40
N ASP A 358 11.42 22.33 8.46
CA ASP A 358 10.28 22.97 9.13
C ASP A 358 9.77 24.19 8.35
N SER A 359 8.70 24.82 8.83
CA SER A 359 8.10 26.01 8.21
C SER A 359 9.01 27.25 8.22
N ASN A 360 10.01 27.29 9.11
CA ASN A 360 10.99 28.37 9.18
C ASN A 360 12.22 28.11 8.30
N GLY A 361 12.21 26.99 7.57
CA GLY A 361 13.26 26.59 6.66
C GLY A 361 14.45 25.90 7.30
N LYS A 362 14.35 25.48 8.57
CA LYS A 362 15.40 24.75 9.28
C LYS A 362 15.31 23.26 8.99
N TYR A 363 16.45 22.66 8.62
CA TYR A 363 16.56 21.23 8.41
C TYR A 363 16.76 20.46 9.71
N TYR A 364 16.07 19.33 9.83
CA TYR A 364 16.23 18.29 10.84
C TYR A 364 16.77 17.06 10.15
N TRP A 365 17.90 16.57 10.66
CA TRP A 365 18.65 15.44 10.14
C TRP A 365 18.61 14.32 11.17
N VAL A 366 18.24 13.12 10.73
CA VAL A 366 18.24 11.91 11.54
C VAL A 366 19.06 10.87 10.80
N GLN A 367 20.01 10.28 11.49
CA GLN A 367 20.83 9.18 11.01
C GLN A 367 20.63 8.01 11.95
N LEU A 368 19.99 6.96 11.44
CA LEU A 368 19.75 5.72 12.15
C LEU A 368 20.71 4.64 11.67
N PHE A 369 21.12 3.78 12.59
CA PHE A 369 21.99 2.64 12.33
C PHE A 369 21.36 1.37 12.87
N SER A 370 21.58 0.26 12.17
CA SER A 370 21.13 -1.04 12.68
C SER A 370 22.04 -2.19 12.28
N SER A 371 21.79 -3.32 12.95
CA SER A 371 22.22 -4.66 12.57
C SER A 371 20.97 -5.54 12.57
N LYS A 372 20.86 -6.48 11.63
CA LYS A 372 19.75 -7.45 11.57
C LYS A 372 20.16 -8.77 12.21
#